data_AF-A0A538SVB7-F1
#
_entry.id   AF-A0A538SVB7-F1
#
_cell.length_a   1.000
_cell.length_b   1.000
_cell.length_c   1.000
_cell.angle_alpha   90.00
_cell.angle_beta   90.00
_cell.angle_gamma   90.00
#
_symmetry.space_group_name_H-M   'P 1'
#
loop_
_entity.id
_entity.type
_entity.pdbx_description
1 polymer ?
#
loop_
_entity_poly.entity_id
_entity_poly.type
_entity_poly.pdbx_seq_one_letter_code
_entity_poly.pdbx_strand_id
1 'polypeptide(L)'
;MSTRGGREPSGGKTSTRGHTEARAPSAARAGGVGPGPALQAALAFVVALAFYASLAAPSVLFGDSGELQTVALRGGIPHSSGYPSFVLIGRLFGLVPFADRAYRITFMGACFSAATVALLPLLLAELGLSRGAALAGALALGASFTFWQVALRAEVYSFAIFLGFMAVWRTLAALRGQALRDALMAGVLCGLAVTGHLMLAPVAAVLGLVLALHVVRTQPRRILALAALLAAFAAGLTPFLYLVWADTQDYPFNYLRLVSQIQMPNGPTPDFDTPWKRVAWLVTSRGLYPSFPYPFSLRTTVGGVARCLAELFLFELGPVAPPFILWGFLRVRRAHPTAALVLAGVAAATLLFSGAIAPGTHMGIFLLACTLVCAIFIAAGIEPLIARGAGPAALAIALLVVPPHAIRIRANDHPIGRWRLQTVQEDPTLGPERLPNLRGFHAPREYGEQALATIPRDALVFAEWSEFANLRYFQIVEHRRPELTLQTMSSKNLLVRMQRWQESHGIERAPFVFLSRPPAEAHASAPLDSIRLAVGRWIWIRRAPISD
;
A
#
# COMPACT_ATOMS: atom_id res chain seq x y z
N MET A 1 6.96 36.84 -99.53
CA MET A 1 6.70 38.01 -98.66
C MET A 1 6.90 37.56 -97.22
N SER A 2 8.08 37.81 -96.66
CA SER A 2 8.31 38.87 -95.63
C SER A 2 8.19 38.26 -94.23
N THR A 3 9.05 38.38 -93.24
CA THR A 3 10.37 39.03 -93.00
C THR A 3 10.69 38.71 -91.53
N ARG A 4 11.99 38.58 -91.18
CA ARG A 4 12.65 39.00 -89.91
C ARG A 4 12.06 38.45 -88.58
N GLY A 5 12.82 37.86 -87.66
CA GLY A 5 14.18 38.16 -87.22
C GLY A 5 14.15 38.69 -85.78
N GLY A 6 14.92 38.09 -84.88
CA GLY A 6 15.51 38.81 -83.75
C GLY A 6 15.16 38.37 -82.32
N ARG A 7 16.23 37.93 -81.62
CA ARG A 7 16.63 38.22 -80.23
C ARG A 7 15.98 37.46 -79.06
N GLU A 8 16.85 36.65 -78.42
CA GLU A 8 16.87 36.46 -76.96
C GLU A 8 17.01 37.79 -76.22
N PRO A 9 16.51 37.88 -74.97
CA PRO A 9 17.48 37.93 -73.86
C PRO A 9 17.07 37.18 -72.58
N SER A 10 18.11 36.62 -71.95
CA SER A 10 18.41 36.56 -70.50
C SER A 10 17.31 36.32 -69.45
N GLY A 11 17.59 35.34 -68.59
CA GLY A 11 17.56 35.56 -67.14
C GLY A 11 16.34 35.00 -66.40
N GLY A 12 16.51 33.83 -65.77
CA GLY A 12 15.53 33.30 -64.84
C GLY A 12 15.95 31.97 -64.24
N LYS A 13 17.00 31.96 -63.42
CA LYS A 13 17.30 30.83 -62.52
C LYS A 13 16.19 30.75 -61.47
N THR A 14 15.22 29.85 -61.64
CA THR A 14 14.34 29.41 -60.55
C THR A 14 14.81 28.05 -60.05
N SER A 15 15.48 28.08 -58.89
CA SER A 15 15.86 26.89 -58.13
C SER A 15 14.59 26.23 -57.60
N THR A 16 14.17 25.11 -58.17
CA THR A 16 13.24 24.20 -57.49
C THR A 16 13.97 23.48 -56.38
N ARG A 17 13.86 24.01 -55.16
CA ARG A 17 14.18 23.29 -53.92
C ARG A 17 13.36 22.00 -53.90
N GLY A 18 14.04 20.87 -53.97
CA GLY A 18 13.46 19.58 -53.66
C GLY A 18 12.98 19.58 -52.22
N HIS A 19 11.66 19.56 -52.02
CA HIS A 19 11.07 19.23 -50.75
C HIS A 19 11.32 17.75 -50.49
N THR A 20 12.33 17.46 -49.66
CA THR A 20 12.47 16.17 -48.99
C THR A 20 11.29 16.02 -48.04
N GLU A 21 10.21 15.41 -48.52
CA GLU A 21 9.16 14.90 -47.65
C GLU A 21 9.78 13.85 -46.72
N ALA A 22 9.87 14.21 -45.44
CA ALA A 22 10.24 13.31 -44.38
C ALA A 22 9.20 12.18 -44.30
N ARG A 23 9.53 11.03 -44.90
CA ARG A 23 8.82 9.78 -44.71
C ARG A 23 8.67 9.50 -43.21
N ALA A 24 7.43 9.45 -42.74
CA ALA A 24 7.09 8.92 -41.43
C ALA A 24 7.73 7.53 -41.27
N PRO A 25 8.34 7.19 -40.12
CA PRO A 25 8.90 5.87 -39.91
C PRO A 25 7.77 4.84 -39.94
N SER A 26 7.79 4.04 -41.01
CA SER A 26 6.95 2.87 -41.21
C SER A 26 7.08 1.92 -40.03
N ALA A 27 5.96 1.70 -39.35
CA ALA A 27 5.79 0.60 -38.41
C ALA A 27 5.82 -0.72 -39.19
N ALA A 28 7.00 -1.31 -39.36
CA ALA A 28 7.14 -2.66 -39.90
C ALA A 28 8.26 -3.43 -39.19
N ARG A 29 7.81 -4.27 -38.25
CA ARG A 29 8.27 -5.65 -37.97
C ARG A 29 9.78 -5.92 -37.97
N ALA A 30 10.31 -6.17 -36.77
CA ALA A 30 11.40 -7.12 -36.56
C ALA A 30 10.85 -8.33 -35.80
N GLY A 31 11.10 -9.51 -36.36
CA GLY A 31 10.49 -10.78 -35.99
C GLY A 31 10.89 -11.32 -34.62
N GLY A 32 9.91 -11.97 -33.99
CA GLY A 32 10.07 -12.87 -32.86
C GLY A 32 8.74 -13.59 -32.67
N VAL A 33 8.70 -14.88 -32.98
CA VAL A 33 7.55 -15.77 -32.74
C VAL A 33 7.39 -15.90 -31.23
N GLY A 34 6.71 -14.93 -30.63
CA GLY A 34 6.43 -14.88 -29.21
C GLY A 34 5.01 -14.40 -28.97
N PRO A 35 4.42 -14.73 -27.81
CA PRO A 35 3.07 -14.31 -27.48
C PRO A 35 2.91 -12.79 -27.60
N GLY A 36 1.74 -12.33 -28.05
CA GLY A 36 1.42 -10.90 -28.11
C GLY A 36 1.44 -10.26 -26.71
N PRO A 37 1.51 -8.91 -26.61
CA PRO A 37 1.64 -8.21 -25.32
C PRO A 37 0.57 -8.59 -24.29
N ALA A 38 -0.68 -8.78 -24.72
CA ALA A 38 -1.77 -9.21 -23.84
C ALA A 38 -1.56 -10.62 -23.26
N LEU A 39 -1.10 -11.57 -24.08
CA LEU A 39 -0.81 -12.93 -23.63
C LEU A 39 0.42 -12.96 -22.71
N GLN A 40 1.43 -12.12 -22.96
CA GLN A 40 2.58 -11.97 -22.05
C GLN A 40 2.14 -11.45 -20.67
N ALA A 41 1.31 -10.41 -20.64
CA ALA A 41 0.76 -9.89 -19.38
C ALA A 41 -0.11 -10.94 -18.68
N ALA A 42 -0.94 -11.69 -19.41
CA ALA A 42 -1.74 -12.77 -18.83
C ALA A 42 -0.86 -13.89 -18.22
N LEU A 43 0.19 -14.32 -18.91
CA LEU A 43 1.13 -15.32 -18.39
C LEU A 43 1.90 -14.79 -17.18
N ALA A 44 2.39 -13.55 -17.22
CA ALA A 44 3.06 -12.90 -16.10
C ALA A 44 2.13 -12.78 -14.88
N PHE A 45 0.86 -12.47 -15.10
CA PHE A 45 -0.16 -12.44 -14.05
C PHE A 45 -0.35 -13.81 -13.42
N VAL A 46 -0.54 -14.86 -14.22
CA VAL A 46 -0.74 -16.23 -13.70
C VAL A 46 0.48 -16.70 -12.90
N VAL A 47 1.69 -16.47 -13.40
CA VAL A 47 2.92 -16.86 -12.71
C VAL A 47 3.11 -16.09 -11.41
N ALA A 48 2.96 -14.75 -11.44
CA ALA A 48 3.10 -13.92 -10.24
C ALA A 48 2.01 -14.24 -9.20
N LEU A 49 0.77 -14.47 -9.65
CA LEU A 49 -0.34 -14.84 -8.78
C LEU A 49 -0.09 -16.21 -8.15
N ALA A 50 0.31 -17.22 -8.92
CA ALA A 50 0.63 -18.54 -8.38
C ALA A 50 1.77 -18.46 -7.35
N PHE A 51 2.80 -17.66 -7.63
CA PHE A 51 3.90 -17.43 -6.71
C PHE A 51 3.43 -16.80 -5.40
N TYR A 52 2.79 -15.63 -5.43
CA TYR A 52 2.33 -14.96 -4.20
C TYR A 52 1.27 -15.76 -3.45
N ALA A 53 0.29 -16.32 -4.16
CA ALA A 53 -0.78 -17.11 -3.54
C ALA A 53 -0.26 -18.38 -2.86
N SER A 54 0.81 -18.99 -3.38
CA SER A 54 1.44 -20.18 -2.77
C SER A 54 2.22 -19.88 -1.47
N LEU A 55 2.59 -18.61 -1.27
CA LEU A 55 3.34 -18.12 -0.12
C LEU A 55 2.49 -17.29 0.85
N ALA A 56 1.24 -17.02 0.49
CA ALA A 56 0.32 -16.20 1.25
C ALA A 56 -0.14 -16.89 2.56
N ALA A 57 -0.45 -16.08 3.58
CA ALA A 57 -0.97 -16.56 4.85
C ALA A 57 -2.28 -17.34 4.65
N PRO A 58 -2.37 -18.61 5.08
CA PRO A 58 -3.48 -19.49 4.73
C PRO A 58 -4.77 -19.26 5.52
N SER A 59 -4.74 -18.43 6.56
CA SER A 59 -5.89 -18.22 7.46
C SER A 59 -5.83 -16.84 8.14
N VAL A 60 -6.61 -16.67 9.21
CA VAL A 60 -6.68 -15.45 10.01
C VAL A 60 -5.30 -15.03 10.51
N LEU A 61 -5.04 -13.73 10.49
CA LEU A 61 -3.79 -13.11 10.96
C LEU A 61 -4.01 -12.33 12.28
N PHE A 62 -2.92 -11.77 12.80
CA PHE A 62 -2.94 -10.83 13.91
C PHE A 62 -3.07 -9.38 13.43
N GLY A 63 -3.33 -8.46 14.38
CA GLY A 63 -3.21 -7.01 14.18
C GLY A 63 -4.04 -6.47 13.01
N ASP A 64 -3.46 -5.52 12.27
CA ASP A 64 -4.12 -4.83 11.17
C ASP A 64 -4.65 -5.81 10.12
N SER A 65 -3.84 -6.78 9.71
CA SER A 65 -4.27 -7.85 8.81
C SER A 65 -5.52 -8.61 9.32
N GLY A 66 -5.60 -8.95 10.61
CA GLY A 66 -6.75 -9.63 11.20
C GLY A 66 -8.02 -8.76 11.25
N GLU A 67 -7.85 -7.47 11.54
CA GLU A 67 -8.94 -6.49 11.45
C GLU A 67 -9.42 -6.36 10.00
N LEU A 68 -8.51 -6.15 9.06
CA LEU A 68 -8.78 -5.96 7.64
C LEU A 68 -9.49 -7.17 7.04
N GLN A 69 -9.09 -8.40 7.41
CA GLN A 69 -9.83 -9.62 7.07
C GLN A 69 -11.27 -9.57 7.61
N THR A 70 -11.46 -9.13 8.85
CA THR A 70 -12.79 -9.04 9.49
C THR A 70 -13.68 -8.02 8.79
N VAL A 71 -13.22 -6.78 8.62
CA VAL A 71 -14.01 -5.71 8.00
C VAL A 71 -14.26 -5.95 6.51
N ALA A 72 -13.31 -6.53 5.78
CA ALA A 72 -13.52 -6.90 4.38
C ALA A 72 -14.59 -8.00 4.24
N LEU A 73 -14.65 -8.95 5.17
CA LEU A 73 -15.64 -10.03 5.14
C LEU A 73 -17.02 -9.61 5.63
N ARG A 74 -17.12 -8.65 6.55
CA ARG A 74 -18.37 -8.36 7.26
C ARG A 74 -18.86 -6.92 7.16
N GLY A 75 -18.07 -6.03 6.57
CA GLY A 75 -18.31 -4.59 6.62
C GLY A 75 -17.84 -4.00 7.96
N GLY A 76 -18.00 -2.69 8.11
CA GLY A 76 -17.48 -1.93 9.24
C GLY A 76 -16.43 -0.90 8.86
N ILE A 77 -15.79 -0.34 9.87
CA ILE A 77 -14.79 0.74 9.74
C ILE A 77 -13.50 0.28 10.44
N PRO A 78 -12.42 0.02 9.69
CA PRO A 78 -11.13 -0.31 10.27
C PRO A 78 -10.43 0.92 10.86
N HIS A 79 -9.26 0.72 11.44
CA HIS A 79 -8.40 1.80 11.94
C HIS A 79 -8.11 2.88 10.88
N SER A 80 -7.66 4.05 11.37
CA SER A 80 -7.31 5.20 10.53
C SER A 80 -6.33 4.80 9.43
N SER A 81 -6.61 5.04 8.16
CA SER A 81 -7.56 6.03 7.60
C SER A 81 -8.95 5.52 7.18
N GLY A 82 -9.29 4.27 7.50
CA GLY A 82 -10.60 3.65 7.20
C GLY A 82 -10.70 2.92 5.85
N TYR A 83 -9.79 3.19 4.91
CA TYR A 83 -9.53 2.39 3.69
C TYR A 83 -10.80 1.90 2.93
N PRO A 84 -11.80 2.75 2.66
CA PRO A 84 -13.10 2.27 2.18
C PRO A 84 -13.04 1.56 0.83
N SER A 85 -12.12 1.95 -0.05
CA SER A 85 -11.94 1.25 -1.32
C SER A 85 -11.49 -0.20 -1.11
N PHE A 86 -10.58 -0.44 -0.15
CA PHE A 86 -10.16 -1.78 0.23
C PHE A 86 -11.31 -2.60 0.82
N VAL A 87 -12.11 -2.01 1.71
CA VAL A 87 -13.25 -2.70 2.33
C VAL A 87 -14.27 -3.12 1.26
N LEU A 88 -14.62 -2.21 0.35
CA LEU A 88 -15.61 -2.48 -0.70
C LEU A 88 -15.15 -3.57 -1.69
N ILE A 89 -13.89 -3.55 -2.14
CA ILE A 89 -13.37 -4.61 -3.02
C ILE A 89 -13.20 -5.93 -2.25
N GLY A 90 -12.81 -5.86 -0.98
CA GLY A 90 -12.69 -7.00 -0.07
C GLY A 90 -14.01 -7.73 0.12
N ARG A 91 -15.13 -7.00 0.18
CA ARG A 91 -16.48 -7.60 0.21
C ARG A 91 -16.73 -8.46 -1.01
N LEU A 92 -16.31 -8.04 -2.21
CA LEU A 92 -16.47 -8.83 -3.44
C LEU A 92 -15.63 -10.11 -3.41
N PHE A 93 -14.38 -10.04 -2.98
CA PHE A 93 -13.52 -11.23 -2.82
C PHE A 93 -14.04 -12.18 -1.74
N GLY A 94 -14.58 -11.64 -0.64
CA GLY A 94 -15.17 -12.42 0.44
C GLY A 94 -16.38 -13.27 0.01
N LEU A 95 -17.14 -12.81 -1.00
CA LEU A 95 -18.30 -13.52 -1.54
C LEU A 95 -17.94 -14.76 -2.35
N VAL A 96 -16.72 -14.83 -2.92
CA VAL A 96 -16.31 -15.98 -3.73
C VAL A 96 -16.00 -17.17 -2.81
N PRO A 97 -16.74 -18.29 -2.87
CA PRO A 97 -16.65 -19.35 -1.87
C PRO A 97 -15.50 -20.33 -2.15
N PHE A 98 -14.25 -19.87 -2.07
CA PHE A 98 -13.06 -20.73 -2.17
C PHE A 98 -12.20 -20.62 -0.91
N ALA A 99 -11.63 -21.73 -0.46
CA ALA A 99 -10.73 -21.80 0.69
C ALA A 99 -11.30 -21.14 1.99
N ASP A 100 -10.42 -20.95 2.97
CA ASP A 100 -10.68 -20.24 4.22
C ASP A 100 -11.11 -18.78 3.95
N ARG A 101 -12.03 -18.26 4.77
CA ARG A 101 -12.59 -16.91 4.56
C ARG A 101 -11.53 -15.82 4.69
N ALA A 102 -10.62 -15.93 5.66
CA ALA A 102 -9.53 -14.97 5.84
C ALA A 102 -8.55 -15.04 4.65
N TYR A 103 -8.27 -16.26 4.15
CA TYR A 103 -7.42 -16.44 2.97
C TYR A 103 -7.94 -15.69 1.74
N ARG A 104 -9.25 -15.59 1.52
CA ARG A 104 -9.82 -14.86 0.36
C ARG A 104 -9.39 -13.40 0.31
N ILE A 105 -9.28 -12.76 1.47
CA ILE A 105 -8.85 -11.36 1.58
C ILE A 105 -7.33 -11.26 1.43
N THR A 106 -6.57 -12.22 1.95
CA THR A 106 -5.13 -12.33 1.67
C THR A 106 -4.85 -12.52 0.16
N PHE A 107 -5.62 -13.40 -0.49
CA PHE A 107 -5.53 -13.70 -1.91
C PHE A 107 -5.86 -12.47 -2.78
N MET A 108 -6.75 -11.59 -2.31
CA MET A 108 -7.00 -10.30 -2.95
C MET A 108 -5.72 -9.46 -3.05
N GLY A 109 -4.91 -9.41 -1.98
CA GLY A 109 -3.60 -8.75 -1.98
C GLY A 109 -2.67 -9.35 -3.05
N ALA A 110 -2.55 -10.67 -3.08
CA ALA A 110 -1.77 -11.39 -4.09
C ALA A 110 -2.24 -11.08 -5.53
N CYS A 111 -3.55 -10.99 -5.76
CA CYS A 111 -4.13 -10.64 -7.07
C CYS A 111 -3.71 -9.26 -7.55
N PHE A 112 -3.83 -8.22 -6.72
CA PHE A 112 -3.51 -6.85 -7.13
C PHE A 112 -2.01 -6.61 -7.27
N SER A 113 -1.19 -7.27 -6.45
CA SER A 113 0.26 -7.27 -6.63
C SER A 113 0.68 -7.97 -7.92
N ALA A 114 0.12 -9.15 -8.21
CA ALA A 114 0.34 -9.86 -9.47
C ALA A 114 -0.11 -9.04 -10.69
N ALA A 115 -1.26 -8.36 -10.61
CA ALA A 115 -1.75 -7.47 -11.66
C ALA A 115 -0.78 -6.31 -11.91
N THR A 116 -0.26 -5.69 -10.86
CA THR A 116 0.73 -4.60 -10.97
C THR A 116 2.00 -5.09 -11.67
N VAL A 117 2.56 -6.23 -11.24
CA VAL A 117 3.76 -6.83 -11.84
C VAL A 117 3.52 -7.23 -13.30
N ALA A 118 2.36 -7.78 -13.63
CA ALA A 118 2.01 -8.23 -14.98
C ALA A 118 1.78 -7.10 -15.97
N LEU A 119 1.25 -5.97 -15.50
CA LEU A 119 0.93 -4.81 -16.32
C LEU A 119 2.11 -3.84 -16.48
N LEU A 120 3.05 -3.82 -15.53
CA LEU A 120 4.23 -2.97 -15.59
C LEU A 120 5.03 -3.14 -16.91
N PRO A 121 5.29 -4.36 -17.42
CA PRO A 121 5.93 -4.55 -18.71
C PRO A 121 5.24 -3.85 -19.89
N LEU A 122 3.91 -3.71 -19.86
CA LEU A 122 3.16 -3.02 -20.91
C LEU A 122 3.43 -1.51 -20.88
N LEU A 123 3.44 -0.90 -19.69
CA LEU A 123 3.85 0.49 -19.51
C LEU A 123 5.31 0.69 -19.97
N LEU A 124 6.20 -0.23 -19.65
CA LEU A 124 7.61 -0.15 -20.03
C LEU A 124 7.81 -0.28 -21.55
N ALA A 125 7.05 -1.15 -22.21
CA ALA A 125 7.04 -1.24 -23.68
C ALA A 125 6.50 0.04 -24.32
N GLU A 126 5.49 0.68 -23.72
CA GLU A 126 4.97 1.99 -24.13
C GLU A 126 5.97 3.14 -23.97
N LEU A 127 6.98 2.98 -23.10
CA LEU A 127 8.14 3.85 -22.96
C LEU A 127 9.31 3.46 -23.88
N GLY A 128 9.08 2.55 -24.83
CA GLY A 128 10.06 2.13 -25.84
C GLY A 128 11.10 1.14 -25.34
N LEU A 129 10.93 0.55 -24.16
CA LEU A 129 11.89 -0.42 -23.62
C LEU A 129 11.71 -1.81 -24.23
N SER A 130 12.84 -2.51 -24.40
CA SER A 130 12.86 -3.91 -24.84
C SER A 130 12.13 -4.84 -23.86
N ARG A 131 11.65 -5.99 -24.37
CA ARG A 131 10.97 -7.01 -23.56
C ARG A 131 11.82 -7.47 -22.36
N GLY A 132 13.12 -7.64 -22.55
CA GLY A 132 14.03 -8.02 -21.47
C GLY A 132 14.10 -6.96 -20.38
N ALA A 133 14.15 -5.68 -20.75
CA ALA A 133 14.23 -4.57 -19.79
C ALA A 133 12.91 -4.44 -19.02
N ALA A 134 11.80 -4.60 -19.74
CA ALA A 134 10.46 -4.62 -19.17
C ALA A 134 10.29 -5.73 -18.11
N LEU A 135 10.75 -6.95 -18.41
CA LEU A 135 10.75 -8.07 -17.47
C LEU A 135 11.69 -7.84 -16.29
N ALA A 136 12.87 -7.26 -16.51
CA ALA A 136 13.82 -6.93 -15.45
C ALA A 136 13.22 -5.92 -14.44
N GLY A 137 12.52 -4.90 -14.92
CA GLY A 137 11.80 -3.95 -14.06
C GLY A 137 10.69 -4.61 -13.23
N ALA A 138 9.90 -5.49 -13.87
CA ALA A 138 8.86 -6.25 -13.20
C ALA A 138 9.42 -7.18 -12.11
N LEU A 139 10.55 -7.84 -12.38
CA LEU A 139 11.25 -8.67 -11.39
C LEU A 139 11.83 -7.84 -10.25
N ALA A 140 12.44 -6.68 -10.53
CA ALA A 140 12.98 -5.80 -9.51
C ALA A 140 11.89 -5.27 -8.55
N LEU A 141 10.70 -4.97 -9.06
CA LEU A 141 9.55 -4.60 -8.23
C LEU A 141 8.98 -5.81 -7.48
N GLY A 142 8.67 -6.89 -8.20
CA GLY A 142 7.97 -8.04 -7.64
C GLY A 142 8.79 -8.81 -6.59
N ALA A 143 10.12 -8.78 -6.69
CA ALA A 143 11.03 -9.39 -5.73
C ALA A 143 11.50 -8.41 -4.64
N SER A 144 11.12 -7.12 -4.71
CA SER A 144 11.40 -6.18 -3.61
C SER A 144 10.70 -6.67 -2.34
N PHE A 145 11.35 -6.50 -1.20
CA PHE A 145 10.91 -7.10 0.05
C PHE A 145 9.54 -6.62 0.51
N THR A 146 9.37 -5.30 0.61
CA THR A 146 8.10 -4.74 1.07
C THR A 146 6.98 -5.10 0.08
N PHE A 147 7.21 -4.98 -1.23
CA PHE A 147 6.19 -5.29 -2.25
C PHE A 147 5.76 -6.76 -2.19
N TRP A 148 6.72 -7.68 -2.05
CA TRP A 148 6.44 -9.10 -1.85
C TRP A 148 5.71 -9.33 -0.53
N GLN A 149 6.17 -8.75 0.58
CA GLN A 149 5.57 -8.94 1.90
C GLN A 149 4.09 -8.54 1.95
N VAL A 150 3.71 -7.39 1.40
CA VAL A 150 2.31 -6.93 1.38
C VAL A 150 1.42 -7.76 0.45
N ALA A 151 2.00 -8.50 -0.51
CA ALA A 151 1.27 -9.43 -1.36
C ALA A 151 0.84 -10.71 -0.63
N LEU A 152 1.46 -11.04 0.51
CA LEU A 152 1.23 -12.30 1.24
C LEU A 152 0.23 -12.18 2.40
N ARG A 153 -0.26 -10.98 2.66
CA ARG A 153 -1.07 -10.61 3.84
C ARG A 153 -2.29 -9.80 3.42
N ALA A 154 -3.28 -9.73 4.30
CA ALA A 154 -4.48 -8.94 4.08
C ALA A 154 -4.22 -7.46 4.40
N GLU A 155 -3.41 -6.82 3.55
CA GLU A 155 -2.99 -5.43 3.70
C GLU A 155 -3.57 -4.52 2.63
N VAL A 156 -3.81 -3.26 3.00
CA VAL A 156 -4.40 -2.23 2.13
C VAL A 156 -3.46 -1.78 1.00
N TYR A 157 -2.16 -1.98 1.17
CA TYR A 157 -1.12 -1.43 0.30
C TYR A 157 -1.12 -2.01 -1.11
N SER A 158 -1.36 -3.32 -1.26
CA SER A 158 -1.33 -4.01 -2.56
C SER A 158 -2.37 -3.42 -3.53
N PHE A 159 -3.60 -3.18 -3.04
CA PHE A 159 -4.65 -2.56 -3.84
C PHE A 159 -4.41 -1.07 -4.07
N ALA A 160 -3.96 -0.34 -3.04
CA ALA A 160 -3.66 1.09 -3.17
C ALA A 160 -2.55 1.38 -4.19
N ILE A 161 -1.48 0.57 -4.21
CA ILE A 161 -0.39 0.68 -5.19
C ILE A 161 -0.84 0.30 -6.60
N PHE A 162 -1.69 -0.71 -6.75
CA PHE A 162 -2.30 -1.01 -8.05
C PHE A 162 -3.08 0.19 -8.60
N LEU A 163 -3.94 0.82 -7.78
CA LEU A 163 -4.68 2.03 -8.17
C LEU A 163 -3.74 3.20 -8.51
N GLY A 164 -2.70 3.41 -7.70
CA GLY A 164 -1.68 4.43 -7.95
C GLY A 164 -0.91 4.20 -9.24
N PHE A 165 -0.51 2.95 -9.52
CA PHE A 165 0.12 2.53 -10.77
C PHE A 165 -0.79 2.83 -11.97
N MET A 166 -2.07 2.44 -11.89
CA MET A 166 -3.04 2.73 -12.96
C MET A 166 -3.24 4.24 -13.15
N ALA A 167 -3.27 5.03 -12.07
CA ALA A 167 -3.34 6.50 -12.15
C ALA A 167 -2.12 7.10 -12.86
N VAL A 168 -0.91 6.63 -12.53
CA VAL A 168 0.33 7.02 -13.21
C VAL A 168 0.25 6.65 -14.70
N TRP A 169 -0.12 5.42 -15.02
CA TRP A 169 -0.19 4.95 -16.40
C TRP A 169 -1.20 5.75 -17.23
N ARG A 170 -2.41 5.99 -16.70
CA ARG A 170 -3.41 6.82 -17.39
C ARG A 170 -3.00 8.27 -17.52
N THR A 171 -2.28 8.82 -16.54
CA THR A 171 -1.68 10.15 -16.67
C THR A 171 -0.68 10.19 -17.83
N LEU A 172 0.22 9.21 -17.92
CA LEU A 172 1.18 9.13 -19.03
C LEU A 172 0.52 8.89 -20.40
N ALA A 173 -0.61 8.19 -20.44
CA ALA A 173 -1.41 8.04 -21.65
C ALA A 173 -2.05 9.37 -22.07
N ALA A 174 -2.67 10.10 -21.13
CA ALA A 174 -3.25 11.42 -21.38
C ALA A 174 -2.22 12.41 -21.93
N LEU A 175 -1.02 12.44 -21.33
CA LEU A 175 0.05 13.34 -21.75
C LEU A 175 0.58 13.06 -23.16
N ARG A 176 0.54 11.81 -23.62
CA ARG A 176 0.98 11.42 -24.97
C ARG A 176 -0.12 11.62 -26.02
N GLY A 177 -1.34 11.16 -25.73
CA GLY A 177 -2.47 11.18 -26.67
C GLY A 177 -3.30 12.45 -26.64
N GLN A 178 -3.09 13.33 -25.66
CA GLN A 178 -3.88 14.56 -25.41
C GLN A 178 -5.39 14.31 -25.25
N ALA A 179 -5.78 13.06 -24.97
CA ALA A 179 -7.17 12.65 -24.85
C ALA A 179 -7.72 13.02 -23.47
N LEU A 180 -8.78 13.84 -23.44
CA LEU A 180 -9.47 14.19 -22.20
C LEU A 180 -9.96 12.95 -21.45
N ARG A 181 -10.40 11.90 -22.16
CA ARG A 181 -10.82 10.63 -21.57
C ARG A 181 -9.77 10.04 -20.63
N ASP A 182 -8.52 9.93 -21.07
CA ASP A 182 -7.45 9.36 -20.23
C ASP A 182 -7.15 10.26 -19.02
N ALA A 183 -7.25 11.58 -19.18
CA ALA A 183 -7.10 12.53 -18.07
C ALA A 183 -8.21 12.36 -17.03
N LEU A 184 -9.47 12.19 -17.46
CA LEU A 184 -10.59 11.94 -16.56
C LEU A 184 -10.47 10.59 -15.86
N MET A 185 -10.08 9.53 -16.59
CA MET A 185 -9.81 8.21 -15.99
C MET A 185 -8.69 8.30 -14.94
N ALA A 186 -7.61 9.02 -15.23
CA ALA A 186 -6.55 9.27 -14.26
C ALA A 186 -7.06 10.05 -13.04
N GLY A 187 -7.94 11.03 -13.23
CA GLY A 187 -8.61 11.76 -12.15
C GLY A 187 -9.39 10.82 -11.21
N VAL A 188 -10.25 9.95 -11.75
CA VAL A 188 -10.99 8.95 -10.96
C VAL A 188 -10.02 8.03 -10.20
N LEU A 189 -8.99 7.53 -10.88
CA LEU A 189 -8.00 6.63 -10.27
C LEU A 189 -7.19 7.31 -9.16
N CYS A 190 -6.86 8.60 -9.29
CA CYS A 190 -6.24 9.40 -8.23
C CYS A 190 -7.15 9.47 -6.99
N GLY A 191 -8.44 9.73 -7.17
CA GLY A 191 -9.41 9.73 -6.06
C GLY A 191 -9.51 8.36 -5.40
N LEU A 192 -9.66 7.30 -6.20
CA LEU A 192 -9.74 5.93 -5.69
C LEU A 192 -8.46 5.53 -4.94
N ALA A 193 -7.27 5.87 -5.47
CA ALA A 193 -5.99 5.58 -4.83
C ALA A 193 -5.89 6.21 -3.42
N VAL A 194 -6.37 7.45 -3.25
CA VAL A 194 -6.44 8.13 -1.95
C VAL A 194 -7.39 7.42 -0.98
N THR A 195 -8.54 6.94 -1.47
CA THR A 195 -9.47 6.14 -0.66
C THR A 195 -8.98 4.70 -0.38
N GLY A 196 -8.02 4.21 -1.16
CA GLY A 196 -7.34 2.94 -0.92
C GLY A 196 -6.32 3.07 0.21
N HIS A 197 -5.46 4.10 0.16
CA HIS A 197 -4.58 4.48 1.25
C HIS A 197 -4.10 5.94 1.10
N LEU A 198 -4.10 6.71 2.20
CA LEU A 198 -3.71 8.13 2.17
C LEU A 198 -2.25 8.39 1.78
N MET A 199 -1.37 7.39 1.87
CA MET A 199 0.02 7.53 1.39
C MET A 199 0.10 7.83 -0.12
N LEU A 200 -0.98 7.61 -0.87
CA LEU A 200 -1.08 7.97 -2.30
C LEU A 200 -1.49 9.44 -2.51
N ALA A 201 -1.84 10.19 -1.47
CA ALA A 201 -2.20 11.60 -1.59
C ALA A 201 -1.10 12.48 -2.22
N PRO A 202 0.19 12.34 -1.87
CA PRO A 202 1.27 13.06 -2.56
C PRO A 202 1.37 12.67 -4.05
N VAL A 203 1.13 11.40 -4.39
CA VAL A 203 1.10 10.92 -5.77
C VAL A 203 -0.06 11.59 -6.52
N ALA A 204 -1.27 11.54 -5.96
CA ALA A 204 -2.46 12.16 -6.52
C ALA A 204 -2.29 13.68 -6.70
N ALA A 205 -1.61 14.37 -5.78
CA ALA A 205 -1.32 15.80 -5.89
C ALA A 205 -0.39 16.12 -7.06
N VAL A 206 0.71 15.36 -7.23
CA VAL A 206 1.62 15.52 -8.37
C VAL A 206 0.90 15.26 -9.70
N LEU A 207 0.18 14.15 -9.79
CA LEU A 207 -0.55 13.78 -11.01
C LEU A 207 -1.67 14.78 -11.31
N GLY A 208 -2.43 15.21 -10.30
CA GLY A 208 -3.50 16.19 -10.43
C GLY A 208 -3.00 17.54 -10.94
N LEU A 209 -1.89 18.05 -10.41
CA LEU A 209 -1.26 19.28 -10.91
C LEU A 209 -0.83 19.13 -12.38
N VAL A 210 -0.16 18.03 -12.71
CA VAL A 210 0.28 17.74 -14.08
C VAL A 210 -0.90 17.65 -15.04
N LEU A 211 -1.98 16.95 -14.66
CA LEU A 211 -3.19 16.80 -15.46
C LEU A 211 -3.92 18.14 -15.62
N ALA A 212 -4.04 18.95 -14.57
CA ALA A 212 -4.65 20.26 -14.64
C ALA A 212 -3.88 21.18 -15.61
N LEU A 213 -2.54 21.23 -15.47
CA LEU A 213 -1.68 21.98 -16.38
C LEU A 213 -1.76 21.47 -17.83
N HIS A 214 -1.86 20.15 -18.02
CA HIS A 214 -2.03 19.55 -19.33
C HIS A 214 -3.36 19.96 -19.96
N VAL A 215 -4.47 19.76 -19.24
CA VAL A 215 -5.83 20.08 -19.71
C VAL A 215 -5.97 21.56 -20.06
N VAL A 216 -5.40 22.46 -19.25
CA VAL A 216 -5.41 23.91 -19.53
C VAL A 216 -4.70 24.27 -20.84
N ARG A 217 -3.63 23.52 -21.18
CA ARG A 217 -2.81 23.77 -22.36
C ARG A 217 -3.37 23.12 -23.62
N THR A 218 -4.01 21.96 -23.52
CA THR A 218 -4.41 21.15 -24.68
C THR A 218 -5.90 21.23 -25.02
N GLN A 219 -6.77 21.55 -24.06
CA GLN A 219 -8.22 21.51 -24.27
C GLN A 219 -8.78 22.90 -24.63
N PRO A 220 -9.59 23.03 -25.71
CA PRO A 220 -10.16 24.31 -26.12
C PRO A 220 -11.14 24.87 -25.09
N ARG A 221 -11.90 24.00 -24.42
CA ARG A 221 -12.84 24.34 -23.33
C ARG A 221 -12.18 24.10 -21.96
N ARG A 222 -11.03 24.73 -21.71
CA ARG A 222 -10.19 24.48 -20.53
C ARG A 222 -10.91 24.54 -19.18
N ILE A 223 -11.84 25.47 -18.98
CA ILE A 223 -12.60 25.59 -17.70
C ILE A 223 -13.51 24.38 -17.50
N LEU A 224 -14.27 24.01 -18.54
CA LEU A 224 -15.14 22.83 -18.49
C LEU A 224 -14.33 21.55 -18.31
N ALA A 225 -13.18 21.43 -18.97
CA ALA A 225 -12.31 20.27 -18.86
C ALA A 225 -11.65 20.17 -17.46
N LEU A 226 -11.28 21.31 -16.84
CA LEU A 226 -10.83 21.35 -15.44
C LEU A 226 -11.96 20.96 -14.48
N ALA A 227 -13.18 21.50 -14.68
CA ALA A 227 -14.34 21.13 -13.87
C ALA A 227 -14.66 19.63 -14.00
N ALA A 228 -14.58 19.07 -15.21
CA ALA A 228 -14.75 17.64 -15.45
C ALA A 228 -13.64 16.81 -14.78
N LEU A 229 -12.39 17.27 -14.81
CA LEU A 229 -11.27 16.59 -14.13
C LEU A 229 -11.45 16.61 -12.60
N LEU A 230 -11.87 17.74 -12.03
CA LEU A 230 -12.18 17.86 -10.61
C LEU A 230 -13.38 16.95 -10.23
N ALA A 231 -14.43 16.93 -11.05
CA ALA A 231 -15.57 16.04 -10.87
C ALA A 231 -15.17 14.57 -10.96
N ALA A 232 -14.27 14.20 -11.87
CA ALA A 232 -13.73 12.85 -11.98
C ALA A 232 -12.93 12.46 -10.73
N PHE A 233 -12.07 13.35 -10.23
CA PHE A 233 -11.37 13.13 -8.96
C PHE A 233 -12.34 12.97 -7.79
N ALA A 234 -13.33 13.86 -7.67
CA ALA A 234 -14.36 13.78 -6.65
C ALA A 234 -15.20 12.49 -6.75
N ALA A 235 -15.49 12.01 -7.96
CA ALA A 235 -16.14 10.72 -8.18
C ALA A 235 -15.29 9.56 -7.64
N GLY A 236 -13.96 9.62 -7.81
CA GLY A 236 -13.03 8.66 -7.19
C GLY A 236 -12.99 8.70 -5.67
N LEU A 237 -13.39 9.82 -5.03
CA LEU A 237 -13.47 9.95 -3.57
C LEU A 237 -14.77 9.43 -2.97
N THR A 238 -15.77 9.07 -3.80
CA THR A 238 -17.08 8.57 -3.34
C THR A 238 -17.02 7.36 -2.39
N PRO A 239 -16.00 6.47 -2.40
CA PRO A 239 -15.90 5.44 -1.36
C PRO A 239 -15.86 5.98 0.08
N PHE A 240 -15.43 7.23 0.33
CA PHE A 240 -15.54 7.80 1.68
C PHE A 240 -16.98 7.94 2.19
N LEU A 241 -17.97 8.00 1.29
CA LEU A 241 -19.39 7.97 1.66
C LEU A 241 -19.77 6.66 2.36
N TYR A 242 -19.10 5.54 2.04
CA TYR A 242 -19.29 4.27 2.75
C TYR A 242 -18.93 4.41 4.23
N LEU A 243 -17.88 5.15 4.60
CA LEU A 243 -17.50 5.32 6.01
C LEU A 243 -18.56 6.10 6.78
N VAL A 244 -19.11 7.16 6.17
CA VAL A 244 -20.18 7.97 6.77
C VAL A 244 -21.43 7.12 6.98
N TRP A 245 -21.80 6.32 5.97
CA TRP A 245 -22.92 5.39 6.08
C TRP A 245 -22.64 4.32 7.14
N ALA A 246 -21.49 3.63 7.07
CA ALA A 246 -21.13 2.54 7.96
C ALA A 246 -21.09 2.97 9.43
N ASP A 247 -20.71 4.21 9.72
CA ASP A 247 -20.69 4.74 11.08
C ASP A 247 -22.10 4.90 11.70
N THR A 248 -23.12 5.08 10.85
CA THR A 248 -24.53 5.10 11.29
C THR A 248 -25.11 3.70 11.48
N GLN A 249 -24.43 2.67 11.00
CA GLN A 249 -24.85 1.28 11.14
C GLN A 249 -24.28 0.64 12.41
N ASP A 250 -24.91 -0.43 12.88
CA ASP A 250 -24.44 -1.23 14.02
C ASP A 250 -23.46 -2.32 13.60
N TYR A 251 -22.36 -1.92 12.95
CA TYR A 251 -21.32 -2.88 12.58
C TYR A 251 -20.59 -3.40 13.82
N PRO A 252 -20.40 -4.73 13.93
CA PRO A 252 -19.63 -5.30 15.04
C PRO A 252 -18.19 -4.80 15.10
N PHE A 253 -17.57 -4.48 13.96
CA PHE A 253 -16.26 -3.85 13.92
C PHE A 253 -16.38 -2.40 13.44
N ASN A 254 -16.32 -1.45 14.38
CA ASN A 254 -16.27 -0.02 14.08
C ASN A 254 -15.21 0.65 14.98
N TYR A 255 -14.09 1.01 14.37
CA TYR A 255 -12.97 1.64 15.06
C TYR A 255 -13.34 2.96 15.73
N LEU A 256 -14.25 3.76 15.15
CA LEU A 256 -14.69 5.03 15.74
C LEU A 256 -15.40 4.82 17.08
N ARG A 257 -16.22 3.75 17.19
CA ARG A 257 -16.87 3.39 18.47
C ARG A 257 -15.84 2.90 19.49
N LEU A 258 -14.86 2.11 19.04
CA LEU A 258 -13.77 1.64 19.89
C LEU A 258 -12.95 2.81 20.44
N VAL A 259 -12.60 3.79 19.60
CA VAL A 259 -11.92 5.03 20.02
C VAL A 259 -12.76 5.79 21.03
N SER A 260 -14.07 5.97 20.79
CA SER A 260 -14.95 6.64 21.75
C SER A 260 -14.95 5.94 23.11
N GLN A 261 -15.03 4.60 23.13
CA GLN A 261 -14.99 3.82 24.37
C GLN A 261 -13.65 3.94 25.12
N ILE A 262 -12.52 3.96 24.38
CA ILE A 262 -11.18 3.98 24.97
C ILE A 262 -10.76 5.38 25.40
N GLN A 263 -10.97 6.39 24.54
CA GLN A 263 -10.41 7.73 24.70
C GLN A 263 -11.41 8.72 25.31
N MET A 264 -12.71 8.41 25.33
CA MET A 264 -13.78 9.33 25.73
C MET A 264 -14.76 8.68 26.73
N PRO A 265 -14.28 8.25 27.93
CA PRO A 265 -15.09 7.49 28.90
C PRO A 265 -16.26 8.27 29.50
N ASN A 266 -16.25 9.60 29.36
CA ASN A 266 -17.25 10.55 29.85
C ASN A 266 -18.18 11.07 28.73
N GLY A 267 -18.16 10.44 27.55
CA GLY A 267 -19.00 10.81 26.40
C GLY A 267 -18.24 11.52 25.27
N PRO A 268 -18.86 11.61 24.07
CA PRO A 268 -18.23 12.16 22.89
C PRO A 268 -17.90 13.66 23.05
N THR A 269 -16.74 14.07 22.56
CA THR A 269 -16.34 15.48 22.52
C THR A 269 -17.00 16.21 21.34
N PRO A 270 -17.09 17.55 21.34
CA PRO A 270 -17.78 18.32 20.28
C PRO A 270 -17.28 18.05 18.83
N ASP A 271 -16.04 17.58 18.68
CA ASP A 271 -15.44 17.21 17.40
C ASP A 271 -15.75 15.75 16.97
N PHE A 272 -16.62 15.04 17.71
CA PHE A 272 -16.94 13.62 17.49
C PHE A 272 -18.46 13.33 17.51
N ASP A 273 -19.29 14.38 17.42
CA ASP A 273 -20.76 14.33 17.56
C ASP A 273 -21.51 13.76 16.34
N THR A 274 -21.02 14.03 15.13
CA THR A 274 -21.66 13.62 13.86
C THR A 274 -20.81 12.63 13.08
N PRO A 275 -21.41 11.74 12.25
CA PRO A 275 -20.66 10.81 11.40
C PRO A 275 -19.63 11.50 10.51
N TRP A 276 -19.95 12.68 9.97
CA TRP A 276 -19.03 13.47 9.13
C TRP A 276 -17.81 13.94 9.90
N LYS A 277 -17.97 14.46 11.11
CA LYS A 277 -16.83 14.89 11.94
C LYS A 277 -15.99 13.69 12.38
N ARG A 278 -16.61 12.57 12.74
CA ARG A 278 -15.89 11.33 13.09
C ARG A 278 -15.10 10.76 11.92
N VAL A 279 -15.68 10.71 10.72
CA VAL A 279 -14.96 10.27 9.52
C VAL A 279 -13.85 11.26 9.15
N ALA A 280 -14.10 12.58 9.25
CA ALA A 280 -13.05 13.57 9.04
C ALA A 280 -11.90 13.40 10.05
N TRP A 281 -12.19 13.10 11.32
CA TRP A 281 -11.21 12.77 12.34
C TRP A 281 -10.41 11.50 11.99
N LEU A 282 -11.09 10.45 11.52
CA LEU A 282 -10.48 9.18 11.10
C LEU A 282 -9.51 9.38 9.92
N VAL A 283 -9.97 10.07 8.87
CA VAL A 283 -9.25 10.27 7.61
C VAL A 283 -8.11 11.27 7.78
N THR A 284 -8.24 12.29 8.61
CA THR A 284 -7.13 13.22 8.88
C THR A 284 -6.10 12.66 9.86
N SER A 285 -6.24 11.39 10.24
CA SER A 285 -5.35 10.68 11.18
C SER A 285 -5.09 11.49 12.45
N ARG A 286 -6.12 12.18 12.98
CA ARG A 286 -6.10 12.79 14.31
C ARG A 286 -6.20 11.71 15.41
N GLY A 287 -5.61 10.54 15.18
CA GLY A 287 -5.79 9.27 15.89
C GLY A 287 -5.41 9.27 17.38
N LEU A 288 -4.80 10.36 17.84
CA LEU A 288 -4.58 10.64 19.25
C LEU A 288 -5.51 11.79 19.66
N TYR A 289 -6.28 11.58 20.72
CA TYR A 289 -7.00 12.65 21.40
C TYR A 289 -6.28 13.02 22.71
N PRO A 290 -5.92 14.31 22.92
CA PRO A 290 -5.97 15.40 21.94
C PRO A 290 -4.96 15.20 20.80
N SER A 291 -5.21 15.83 19.65
CA SER A 291 -4.35 15.71 18.48
C SER A 291 -2.94 16.17 18.79
N PHE A 292 -1.96 15.30 18.57
CA PHE A 292 -0.55 15.69 18.65
C PHE A 292 -0.17 16.45 17.38
N PRO A 293 0.22 17.73 17.45
CA PRO A 293 0.70 18.44 16.28
C PRO A 293 2.01 17.78 15.84
N TYR A 294 2.05 17.31 14.60
CA TYR A 294 3.28 16.76 14.02
C TYR A 294 4.23 17.94 13.77
N PRO A 295 5.38 18.05 14.47
CA PRO A 295 6.28 19.16 14.27
C PRO A 295 7.02 18.96 12.94
N PHE A 296 6.55 19.61 11.88
CA PHE A 296 7.30 19.71 10.64
C PHE A 296 8.56 20.55 10.90
N SER A 297 9.69 19.88 11.15
CA SER A 297 11.00 20.53 11.23
C SER A 297 11.85 20.10 10.06
N LEU A 298 12.58 21.05 9.46
CA LEU A 298 13.48 20.75 8.34
C LEU A 298 14.50 19.67 8.74
N ARG A 299 15.03 19.74 9.97
CA ARG A 299 16.00 18.78 10.50
C ARG A 299 15.42 17.36 10.59
N THR A 300 14.22 17.20 11.13
CA THR A 300 13.56 15.88 11.22
C THR A 300 13.23 15.34 9.84
N THR A 301 12.74 16.17 8.93
CA THR A 301 12.43 15.76 7.55
C THR A 301 13.70 15.32 6.80
N VAL A 302 14.80 16.06 6.90
CA VAL A 302 16.07 15.68 6.26
C VAL A 302 16.59 14.35 6.83
N GLY A 303 16.54 14.18 8.15
CA GLY A 303 16.89 12.92 8.80
C GLY A 303 16.01 11.74 8.36
N GLY A 304 14.70 11.96 8.26
CA GLY A 304 13.74 10.97 7.79
C GLY A 304 13.94 10.60 6.31
N VAL A 305 14.22 11.57 5.44
CA VAL A 305 14.56 11.32 4.03
C VAL A 305 15.86 10.51 3.93
N ALA A 306 16.89 10.85 4.70
CA ALA A 306 18.14 10.08 4.72
C ALA A 306 17.89 8.62 5.17
N ARG A 307 17.02 8.41 6.17
CA ARG A 307 16.60 7.08 6.60
C ARG A 307 15.82 6.34 5.51
N CYS A 308 14.90 7.01 4.83
CA CYS A 308 14.15 6.43 3.71
C CYS A 308 15.07 5.99 2.56
N LEU A 309 16.09 6.79 2.23
CA LEU A 309 17.07 6.44 1.21
C LEU A 309 17.93 5.25 1.65
N ALA A 310 18.30 5.19 2.93
CA ALA A 310 18.98 4.03 3.49
C ALA A 310 18.10 2.78 3.41
N GLU A 311 16.82 2.87 3.76
CA GLU A 311 15.86 1.77 3.63
C GLU A 311 15.75 1.29 2.18
N LEU A 312 15.53 2.23 1.25
CA LEU A 312 15.34 1.96 -0.17
C LEU A 312 16.56 1.29 -0.81
N PHE A 313 17.78 1.72 -0.45
CA PHE A 313 19.00 1.25 -1.11
C PHE A 313 19.82 0.24 -0.31
N LEU A 314 19.52 -0.01 0.96
CA LEU A 314 20.14 -1.09 1.73
C LEU A 314 19.25 -2.31 1.85
N PHE A 315 17.93 -2.11 2.03
CA PHE A 315 17.02 -3.20 2.41
C PHE A 315 15.96 -3.54 1.34
N GLU A 316 15.71 -2.64 0.38
CA GLU A 316 14.75 -2.87 -0.71
C GLU A 316 15.41 -3.18 -2.07
N LEU A 317 16.03 -2.20 -2.72
CA LEU A 317 16.56 -2.31 -4.10
C LEU A 317 18.07 -2.58 -4.17
N GLY A 318 18.76 -2.47 -3.04
CA GLY A 318 20.19 -2.74 -2.92
C GLY A 318 21.11 -1.58 -3.37
N PRO A 319 22.39 -1.61 -2.94
CA PRO A 319 23.31 -0.47 -3.08
C PRO A 319 23.75 -0.21 -4.53
N VAL A 320 23.50 -1.16 -5.44
CA VAL A 320 23.79 -1.03 -6.87
C VAL A 320 22.65 -0.37 -7.65
N ALA A 321 21.48 -0.16 -7.05
CA ALA A 321 20.32 0.44 -7.72
C ALA A 321 20.53 1.91 -8.17
N PRO A 322 21.14 2.81 -7.36
CA PRO A 322 21.27 4.22 -7.72
C PRO A 322 21.85 4.51 -9.12
N PRO A 323 22.96 3.89 -9.57
CA PRO A 323 23.47 4.13 -10.92
C PRO A 323 22.50 3.69 -12.02
N PHE A 324 21.79 2.57 -11.86
CA PHE A 324 20.77 2.13 -12.82
C PHE A 324 19.57 3.08 -12.86
N ILE A 325 19.12 3.56 -11.70
CA ILE A 325 18.03 4.54 -11.60
C ILE A 325 18.42 5.85 -12.29
N LEU A 326 19.61 6.39 -11.98
CA LEU A 326 20.08 7.63 -12.57
C LEU A 326 20.22 7.51 -14.09
N TRP A 327 20.86 6.44 -14.57
CA TRP A 327 21.04 6.23 -16.00
C TRP A 327 19.71 6.00 -16.72
N GLY A 328 18.83 5.21 -16.12
CA GLY A 328 17.48 4.98 -16.63
C GLY A 328 16.65 6.25 -16.71
N PHE A 329 16.68 7.09 -15.67
CA PHE A 329 16.04 8.40 -15.68
C PHE A 329 16.56 9.26 -16.84
N LEU A 330 17.88 9.33 -17.06
CA LEU A 330 18.46 10.10 -18.16
C LEU A 330 18.02 9.56 -19.53
N ARG A 331 17.93 8.23 -19.70
CA ARG A 331 17.43 7.61 -20.94
C ARG A 331 15.95 7.92 -21.17
N VAL A 332 15.10 7.71 -20.17
CA VAL A 332 13.67 8.02 -20.27
C VAL A 332 13.47 9.53 -20.48
N ARG A 333 14.27 10.41 -19.85
CA ARG A 333 14.21 11.85 -20.06
C ARG A 333 14.52 12.23 -21.51
N ARG A 334 15.53 11.60 -22.13
CA ARG A 334 15.89 11.86 -23.53
C ARG A 334 14.80 11.44 -24.51
N ALA A 335 14.15 10.29 -24.29
CA ALA A 335 13.11 9.78 -25.18
C ALA A 335 11.71 10.37 -24.88
N HIS A 336 11.40 10.56 -23.60
CA HIS A 336 10.09 10.93 -23.06
C HIS A 336 10.23 11.92 -21.88
N PRO A 337 10.65 13.19 -22.14
CA PRO A 337 11.00 14.15 -21.09
C PRO A 337 9.88 14.39 -20.08
N THR A 338 8.64 14.54 -20.56
CA THR A 338 7.48 14.74 -19.70
C THR A 338 7.23 13.53 -18.79
N ALA A 339 7.30 12.31 -19.33
CA ALA A 339 7.09 11.10 -18.54
C ALA A 339 8.15 10.95 -17.44
N ALA A 340 9.42 11.19 -17.78
CA ALA A 340 10.52 11.14 -16.81
C ALA A 340 10.32 12.14 -15.66
N LEU A 341 9.89 13.37 -15.95
CA LEU A 341 9.65 14.40 -14.93
C LEU A 341 8.46 14.06 -14.04
N VAL A 342 7.37 13.54 -14.61
CA VAL A 342 6.19 13.10 -13.84
C VAL A 342 6.57 11.96 -12.90
N LEU A 343 7.25 10.93 -13.42
CA LEU A 343 7.72 9.80 -12.63
C LEU A 343 8.67 10.25 -11.51
N ALA A 344 9.66 11.09 -11.82
CA ALA A 344 10.56 11.64 -10.81
C ALA A 344 9.83 12.48 -9.75
N GLY A 345 8.81 13.25 -10.14
CA GLY A 345 7.96 14.00 -9.22
C GLY A 345 7.18 13.07 -8.27
N VAL A 346 6.63 11.97 -8.78
CA VAL A 346 5.95 10.94 -7.96
C VAL A 346 6.92 10.31 -6.95
N ALA A 347 8.11 9.92 -7.38
CA ALA A 347 9.14 9.36 -6.49
C ALA A 347 9.57 10.37 -5.42
N ALA A 348 9.84 11.61 -5.80
CA ALA A 348 10.25 12.67 -4.89
C ALA A 348 9.16 13.02 -3.88
N ALA A 349 7.91 13.18 -4.31
CA ALA A 349 6.79 13.46 -3.41
C ALA A 349 6.55 12.32 -2.41
N THR A 350 6.65 11.07 -2.87
CA THR A 350 6.54 9.89 -1.99
C THR A 350 7.67 9.84 -0.96
N LEU A 351 8.92 10.09 -1.40
CA LEU A 351 10.09 10.10 -0.54
C LEU A 351 10.03 11.22 0.50
N LEU A 352 9.66 12.43 0.09
CA LEU A 352 9.52 13.59 0.97
C LEU A 352 8.40 13.39 1.98
N PHE A 353 7.25 12.89 1.54
CA PHE A 353 6.14 12.55 2.43
C PHE A 353 6.58 11.51 3.46
N SER A 354 7.16 10.39 3.02
CA SER A 354 7.65 9.32 3.89
C SER A 354 8.68 9.83 4.91
N GLY A 355 9.63 10.65 4.46
CA GLY A 355 10.65 11.24 5.33
C GLY A 355 10.11 12.31 6.28
N ALA A 356 9.01 12.98 5.93
CA ALA A 356 8.35 13.94 6.80
C ALA A 356 7.51 13.26 7.89
N ILE A 357 6.84 12.15 7.58
CA ILE A 357 5.89 11.50 8.50
C ILE A 357 6.51 10.51 9.50
N ALA A 358 7.84 10.28 9.50
CA ALA A 358 8.40 9.33 10.47
C ALA A 358 9.77 9.69 11.07
N PRO A 359 9.92 9.30 12.35
CA PRO A 359 11.11 8.62 12.83
C PRO A 359 10.78 7.17 13.27
N GLY A 360 9.88 6.48 12.55
CA GLY A 360 9.38 5.14 12.90
C GLY A 360 10.00 3.97 12.12
N THR A 361 9.56 2.75 12.45
CA THR A 361 10.15 1.47 12.03
C THR A 361 9.47 0.79 10.82
N HIS A 362 8.36 1.34 10.32
CA HIS A 362 7.57 0.80 9.19
C HIS A 362 7.68 1.70 7.94
N MET A 363 8.89 2.15 7.59
CA MET A 363 9.07 3.11 6.49
C MET A 363 8.92 2.49 5.10
N GLY A 364 9.19 1.19 4.94
CA GLY A 364 9.18 0.50 3.64
C GLY A 364 7.83 0.62 2.91
N ILE A 365 6.71 0.40 3.60
CA ILE A 365 5.36 0.46 3.02
C ILE A 365 5.03 1.83 2.41
N PHE A 366 5.47 2.92 3.03
CA PHE A 366 5.26 4.28 2.52
C PHE A 366 6.14 4.59 1.30
N LEU A 367 7.21 3.82 1.07
CA LEU A 367 8.10 3.96 -0.09
C LEU A 367 7.64 3.14 -1.31
N LEU A 368 6.55 2.39 -1.24
CA LEU A 368 6.12 1.51 -2.34
C LEU A 368 5.92 2.25 -3.68
N ALA A 369 5.33 3.46 -3.67
CA ALA A 369 5.17 4.24 -4.91
C ALA A 369 6.51 4.77 -5.45
N CYS A 370 7.47 5.07 -4.56
CA CYS A 370 8.83 5.42 -4.95
C CYS A 370 9.55 4.21 -5.55
N THR A 371 9.42 3.05 -4.93
CA THR A 371 9.99 1.77 -5.36
C THR A 371 9.48 1.37 -6.75
N LEU A 372 8.18 1.53 -7.01
CA LEU A 372 7.58 1.35 -8.34
C LEU A 372 8.24 2.23 -9.41
N VAL A 373 8.44 3.52 -9.13
CA VAL A 373 9.11 4.44 -10.06
C VAL A 373 10.59 4.06 -10.24
N CYS A 374 11.28 3.71 -9.15
CA CYS A 374 12.66 3.23 -9.22
C CYS A 374 12.76 1.99 -10.10
N ALA A 375 11.81 1.03 -10.02
CA ALA A 375 11.78 -0.14 -10.89
C ALA A 375 11.61 0.23 -12.37
N ILE A 376 10.80 1.26 -12.69
CA ILE A 376 10.68 1.80 -14.05
C ILE A 376 12.02 2.34 -14.56
N PHE A 377 12.74 3.11 -13.73
CA PHE A 377 14.05 3.63 -14.12
C PHE A 377 15.13 2.54 -14.15
N ILE A 378 15.11 1.58 -13.24
CA ILE A 378 16.01 0.41 -13.27
C ILE A 378 15.86 -0.35 -14.59
N ALA A 379 14.63 -0.59 -15.06
CA ALA A 379 14.37 -1.23 -16.34
C ALA A 379 15.09 -0.51 -17.50
N ALA A 380 14.90 0.81 -17.59
CA ALA A 380 15.55 1.64 -18.61
C ALA A 380 17.09 1.68 -18.44
N GLY A 381 17.58 1.62 -17.20
CA GLY A 381 19.01 1.65 -16.87
C GLY A 381 19.74 0.36 -17.21
N ILE A 382 19.07 -0.80 -17.07
CA ILE A 382 19.64 -2.13 -17.35
C ILE A 382 19.59 -2.48 -18.84
N GLU A 383 18.71 -1.87 -19.62
CA GLU A 383 18.55 -2.15 -21.05
C GLU A 383 19.86 -2.29 -21.87
N PRO A 384 20.88 -1.43 -21.70
CA PRO A 384 22.16 -1.59 -22.40
C PRO A 384 22.91 -2.89 -22.05
N LEU A 385 22.75 -3.42 -20.83
CA LEU A 385 23.34 -4.69 -20.42
C LEU A 385 22.60 -5.87 -21.04
N ILE A 386 21.28 -5.78 -21.19
CA ILE A 386 20.48 -6.80 -21.88
C ILE A 386 20.90 -6.92 -23.34
N ALA A 387 21.22 -5.80 -23.99
CA ALA A 387 21.74 -5.81 -25.36
C ALA A 387 23.12 -6.49 -25.50
N ARG A 388 23.88 -6.64 -24.40
CA ARG A 388 25.18 -7.34 -24.36
C ARG A 388 25.05 -8.85 -24.10
N GLY A 389 23.86 -9.35 -23.80
CA GLY A 389 23.58 -10.76 -23.55
C GLY A 389 22.89 -11.04 -22.22
N ALA A 390 22.40 -12.28 -22.06
CA ALA A 390 21.60 -12.68 -20.89
C ALA A 390 22.40 -12.71 -19.57
N GLY A 391 23.70 -13.06 -19.62
CA GLY A 391 24.56 -13.17 -18.43
C GLY A 391 24.70 -11.85 -17.65
N PRO A 392 25.17 -10.74 -18.29
CA PRO A 392 25.29 -9.44 -17.63
C PRO A 392 23.96 -8.92 -17.07
N ALA A 393 22.84 -9.15 -17.78
CA ALA A 393 21.52 -8.76 -17.31
C ALA A 393 21.07 -9.57 -16.09
N ALA A 394 21.24 -10.89 -16.11
CA ALA A 394 20.93 -11.76 -14.98
C ALA A 394 21.75 -11.41 -13.74
N LEU A 395 23.05 -11.10 -13.90
CA LEU A 395 23.90 -10.64 -12.82
C LEU A 395 23.42 -9.31 -12.24
N ALA A 396 23.05 -8.33 -13.08
CA ALA A 396 22.54 -7.05 -12.62
C ALA A 396 21.24 -7.21 -11.80
N ILE A 397 20.30 -8.04 -12.27
CA ILE A 397 19.07 -8.34 -11.53
C ILE A 397 19.38 -9.06 -10.21
N ALA A 398 20.27 -10.05 -10.23
CA ALA A 398 20.68 -10.75 -9.02
C ALA A 398 21.29 -9.79 -7.98
N LEU A 399 22.10 -8.82 -8.41
CA LEU A 399 22.68 -7.80 -7.53
C LEU A 399 21.66 -6.78 -6.99
N LEU A 400 20.52 -6.60 -7.67
CA LEU A 400 19.43 -5.76 -7.19
C LEU A 400 18.51 -6.47 -6.19
N VAL A 401 18.43 -7.80 -6.25
CA VAL A 401 17.47 -8.57 -5.45
C VAL A 401 18.14 -9.30 -4.28
N VAL A 402 19.27 -9.97 -4.51
CA VAL A 402 19.90 -10.85 -3.50
C VAL A 402 20.60 -10.06 -2.39
N PRO A 403 21.48 -9.07 -2.67
CA PRO A 403 22.13 -8.29 -1.63
C PRO A 403 21.20 -7.60 -0.64
N PRO A 404 20.12 -6.87 -1.04
CA PRO A 404 19.26 -6.21 -0.05
C PRO A 404 18.56 -7.20 0.88
N HIS A 405 18.16 -8.37 0.38
CA HIS A 405 17.67 -9.45 1.23
C HIS A 405 18.71 -9.95 2.22
N ALA A 406 19.94 -10.22 1.76
CA ALA A 406 21.03 -10.67 2.63
C ALA A 406 21.40 -9.62 3.69
N ILE A 407 21.45 -8.34 3.30
CA ILE A 407 21.72 -7.21 4.19
C ILE A 407 20.63 -7.10 5.25
N ARG A 408 19.35 -7.22 4.86
CA ARG A 408 18.22 -7.21 5.81
C ARG A 408 18.32 -8.34 6.82
N ILE A 409 18.56 -9.57 6.37
CA ILE A 409 18.72 -10.74 7.25
C ILE A 409 19.81 -10.48 8.27
N ARG A 410 20.99 -10.01 7.81
CA ARG A 410 22.10 -9.68 8.70
C ARG A 410 21.76 -8.53 9.65
N ALA A 411 21.07 -7.49 9.18
CA ALA A 411 20.74 -6.32 9.96
C ALA A 411 19.75 -6.60 11.10
N ASN A 412 18.91 -7.63 10.96
CA ASN A 412 18.00 -8.06 12.02
C ASN A 412 18.77 -8.59 13.26
N ASP A 413 19.85 -9.34 13.05
CA ASP A 413 20.68 -9.86 14.15
C ASP A 413 21.79 -8.86 14.56
N HIS A 414 22.26 -8.08 13.60
CA HIS A 414 23.39 -7.16 13.74
C HIS A 414 23.06 -5.80 13.12
N PRO A 415 22.36 -4.91 13.84
CA PRO A 415 21.93 -3.62 13.33
C PRO A 415 23.11 -2.79 12.81
N ILE A 416 22.92 -2.12 11.67
CA ILE A 416 24.03 -1.51 10.93
C ILE A 416 24.36 -0.11 11.47
N GLY A 417 25.63 0.08 11.82
CA GLY A 417 26.21 1.38 12.19
C GLY A 417 25.70 1.96 13.51
N ARG A 418 26.15 3.17 13.84
CA ARG A 418 25.82 3.86 15.10
C ARG A 418 24.33 4.15 15.30
N TRP A 419 23.55 4.11 14.22
CA TRP A 419 22.11 4.39 14.21
C TRP A 419 21.26 3.12 14.29
N ARG A 420 21.88 1.94 14.44
CA ARG A 420 21.23 0.63 14.53
C ARG A 420 20.16 0.43 13.43
N LEU A 421 20.55 0.71 12.18
CA LEU A 421 19.64 0.56 11.04
C LEU A 421 19.26 -0.91 10.86
N GLN A 422 17.97 -1.18 10.90
CA GLN A 422 17.34 -2.49 10.67
C GLN A 422 15.90 -2.26 10.19
N THR A 423 15.37 -3.23 9.44
CA THR A 423 13.94 -3.27 9.12
C THR A 423 13.18 -3.88 10.30
N VAL A 424 12.00 -3.37 10.63
CA VAL A 424 11.14 -3.99 11.65
C VAL A 424 9.83 -4.41 10.99
N GLN A 425 9.38 -5.63 11.27
CA GLN A 425 8.09 -6.11 10.81
C GLN A 425 6.99 -5.67 11.78
N GLU A 426 5.78 -5.46 11.28
CA GLU A 426 4.61 -5.06 12.09
C GLU A 426 4.18 -6.13 13.10
N ASP A 427 4.29 -7.41 12.73
CA ASP A 427 3.98 -8.51 13.64
C ASP A 427 5.28 -9.09 14.24
N PRO A 428 5.58 -8.81 15.52
CA PRO A 428 6.77 -9.32 16.19
C PRO A 428 6.76 -10.84 16.37
N THR A 429 5.63 -11.51 16.12
CA THR A 429 5.53 -12.98 16.21
C THR A 429 5.93 -13.69 14.92
N LEU A 430 6.07 -12.92 13.84
CA LEU A 430 6.85 -13.33 12.69
C LEU A 430 8.30 -13.03 13.04
N GLY A 431 9.02 -14.08 13.44
CA GLY A 431 10.47 -14.00 13.56
C GLY A 431 11.08 -13.43 12.26
N PRO A 432 12.33 -12.92 12.30
CA PRO A 432 12.95 -12.26 11.15
C PRO A 432 12.90 -13.15 9.89
N GLU A 433 11.92 -12.88 9.01
CA GLU A 433 11.71 -13.68 7.82
C GLU A 433 12.92 -13.48 6.89
N ARG A 434 13.59 -14.59 6.53
CA ARG A 434 14.70 -14.53 5.58
C ARG A 434 14.23 -13.99 4.23
N LEU A 435 13.16 -14.59 3.73
CA LEU A 435 12.38 -14.12 2.58
C LEU A 435 10.90 -14.12 2.98
N PRO A 436 10.08 -13.21 2.43
CA PRO A 436 8.64 -13.22 2.67
C PRO A 436 8.02 -14.56 2.36
N ASN A 437 7.53 -15.25 3.39
CA ASN A 437 6.91 -16.56 3.26
C ASN A 437 5.98 -16.84 4.44
N LEU A 438 4.69 -16.90 4.16
CA LEU A 438 3.64 -17.22 5.13
C LEU A 438 2.94 -18.53 4.79
N ARG A 439 3.53 -19.37 3.94
CA ARG A 439 3.00 -20.69 3.62
C ARG A 439 2.93 -21.52 4.89
N GLY A 440 1.73 -22.00 5.22
CA GLY A 440 1.51 -22.80 6.43
C GLY A 440 1.61 -21.99 7.73
N PHE A 441 1.58 -20.65 7.68
CA PHE A 441 1.58 -19.82 8.88
C PHE A 441 0.21 -19.89 9.59
N HIS A 442 0.06 -20.88 10.48
CA HIS A 442 -1.16 -21.13 11.26
C HIS A 442 -1.10 -20.60 12.69
N ALA A 443 0.03 -20.03 13.13
CA ALA A 443 0.21 -19.58 14.51
C ALA A 443 -0.91 -18.63 15.02
N PRO A 444 -1.44 -17.65 14.23
CA PRO A 444 -2.53 -16.81 14.71
C PRO A 444 -3.86 -17.54 14.83
N ARG A 445 -4.12 -18.53 13.99
CA ARG A 445 -5.29 -19.40 14.08
C ARG A 445 -5.22 -20.27 15.33
N GLU A 446 -4.09 -20.96 15.51
CA GLU A 446 -3.84 -21.83 16.66
C GLU A 446 -3.91 -21.06 17.98
N TYR A 447 -3.34 -19.84 18.01
CA TYR A 447 -3.46 -18.95 19.16
C TYR A 447 -4.91 -18.63 19.48
N GLY A 448 -5.69 -18.15 18.50
CA GLY A 448 -7.07 -17.77 18.74
C GLY A 448 -7.92 -18.95 19.20
N GLU A 449 -7.72 -20.14 18.64
CA GLU A 449 -8.39 -21.36 19.07
C GLU A 449 -8.06 -21.75 20.52
N GLN A 450 -6.78 -21.73 20.89
CA GLN A 450 -6.34 -22.07 22.25
C GLN A 450 -6.79 -21.01 23.26
N ALA A 451 -6.68 -19.72 22.92
CA ALA A 451 -7.12 -18.63 23.77
C ALA A 451 -8.64 -18.73 24.02
N LEU A 452 -9.44 -18.86 22.96
CA LEU A 452 -10.89 -19.05 23.08
C LEU A 452 -11.29 -20.38 23.74
N ALA A 453 -10.43 -21.39 23.81
CA ALA A 453 -10.70 -22.59 24.60
C ALA A 453 -10.41 -22.37 26.10
N THR A 454 -9.45 -21.50 26.41
CA THR A 454 -8.92 -21.29 27.77
C THR A 454 -9.67 -20.20 28.54
N ILE A 455 -10.11 -19.14 27.85
CA ILE A 455 -10.77 -17.98 28.48
C ILE A 455 -12.08 -18.44 29.16
N PRO A 456 -12.30 -18.12 30.46
CA PRO A 456 -13.56 -18.41 31.15
C PRO A 456 -14.78 -17.85 30.43
N ARG A 457 -15.97 -18.41 30.69
CA ARG A 457 -17.23 -17.86 30.16
C ARG A 457 -17.49 -16.46 30.72
N ASP A 458 -18.21 -15.66 29.95
CA ASP A 458 -18.69 -14.32 30.33
C ASP A 458 -17.58 -13.38 30.83
N ALA A 459 -16.33 -13.59 30.40
CA ALA A 459 -15.20 -12.82 30.87
C ALA A 459 -15.07 -11.46 30.15
N LEU A 460 -14.54 -10.47 30.87
CA LEU A 460 -14.03 -9.23 30.28
C LEU A 460 -12.55 -9.43 29.93
N VAL A 461 -12.27 -9.48 28.62
CA VAL A 461 -10.94 -9.80 28.08
C VAL A 461 -10.25 -8.54 27.58
N PHE A 462 -9.08 -8.24 28.14
CA PHE A 462 -8.18 -7.20 27.71
C PHE A 462 -7.04 -7.79 26.87
N ALA A 463 -6.86 -7.23 25.69
CA ALA A 463 -5.90 -7.71 24.71
C ALA A 463 -5.18 -6.53 24.04
N GLU A 464 -3.88 -6.66 23.75
CA GLU A 464 -3.23 -5.73 22.82
C GLU A 464 -3.90 -5.78 21.44
N TRP A 465 -3.67 -4.77 20.61
CA TRP A 465 -4.31 -4.65 19.29
C TRP A 465 -4.16 -5.91 18.44
N SER A 466 -2.98 -6.52 18.48
CA SER A 466 -2.63 -7.74 17.76
C SER A 466 -3.59 -8.90 18.06
N GLU A 467 -3.73 -9.27 19.33
CA GLU A 467 -4.60 -10.33 19.83
C GLU A 467 -6.08 -9.94 19.74
N PHE A 468 -6.41 -8.68 20.00
CA PHE A 468 -7.77 -8.17 19.94
C PHE A 468 -8.36 -8.37 18.53
N ALA A 469 -7.65 -7.92 17.50
CA ALA A 469 -8.11 -8.05 16.11
C ALA A 469 -8.30 -9.52 15.71
N ASN A 470 -7.40 -10.41 16.13
CA ASN A 470 -7.50 -11.84 15.91
C ASN A 470 -8.76 -12.43 16.59
N LEU A 471 -8.99 -12.18 17.87
CA LEU A 471 -10.16 -12.71 18.57
C LEU A 471 -11.48 -12.11 18.05
N ARG A 472 -11.49 -10.84 17.62
CA ARG A 472 -12.66 -10.23 16.96
C ARG A 472 -13.01 -10.92 15.65
N TYR A 473 -12.04 -11.41 14.88
CA TYR A 473 -12.32 -12.23 13.70
C TYR A 473 -13.15 -13.46 14.08
N PHE A 474 -12.72 -14.23 15.09
CA PHE A 474 -13.45 -15.42 15.53
C PHE A 474 -14.87 -15.10 16.02
N GLN A 475 -15.06 -14.00 16.76
CA GLN A 475 -16.39 -13.58 17.21
C GLN A 475 -17.31 -13.16 16.06
N ILE A 476 -16.81 -12.34 15.13
CA ILE A 476 -17.65 -11.67 14.12
C ILE A 476 -17.80 -12.54 12.86
N VAL A 477 -16.71 -13.18 12.42
CA VAL A 477 -16.69 -13.97 11.18
C VAL A 477 -17.14 -15.40 11.43
N GLU A 478 -16.66 -16.03 12.49
CA GLU A 478 -16.91 -17.44 12.81
C GLU A 478 -17.97 -17.65 13.89
N HIS A 479 -18.49 -16.58 14.50
CA HIS A 479 -19.54 -16.64 15.53
C HIS A 479 -19.14 -17.48 16.76
N ARG A 480 -17.86 -17.46 17.13
CA ARG A 480 -17.33 -18.19 18.28
C ARG A 480 -17.22 -17.30 19.51
N ARG A 481 -17.58 -17.86 20.66
CA ARG A 481 -17.52 -17.19 21.97
C ARG A 481 -18.15 -15.78 21.98
N PRO A 482 -19.41 -15.61 21.50
CA PRO A 482 -20.06 -14.30 21.44
C PRO A 482 -20.34 -13.70 22.82
N GLU A 483 -20.30 -14.50 23.88
CA GLU A 483 -20.49 -14.06 25.27
C GLU A 483 -19.29 -13.33 25.87
N LEU A 484 -18.11 -13.41 25.23
CA LEU A 484 -16.92 -12.71 25.70
C LEU A 484 -16.99 -11.22 25.37
N THR A 485 -16.71 -10.37 26.36
CA THR A 485 -16.55 -8.93 26.15
C THR A 485 -15.07 -8.64 25.87
N LEU A 486 -14.72 -8.41 24.60
CA LEU A 486 -13.35 -8.10 24.20
C LEU A 486 -13.11 -6.60 24.22
N GLN A 487 -11.98 -6.19 24.78
CA GLN A 487 -11.54 -4.80 24.80
C GLN A 487 -10.03 -4.68 24.58
N THR A 488 -9.60 -3.57 24.00
CA THR A 488 -8.17 -3.30 23.85
C THR A 488 -7.53 -2.92 25.20
N MET A 489 -6.27 -3.30 25.37
CA MET A 489 -5.45 -2.97 26.52
C MET A 489 -4.94 -1.53 26.35
N SER A 490 -5.66 -0.56 26.94
CA SER A 490 -5.27 0.85 26.98
C SER A 490 -5.25 1.31 28.42
N SER A 491 -4.11 1.85 28.87
CA SER A 491 -3.86 2.18 30.27
C SER A 491 -4.72 3.33 30.79
N LYS A 492 -5.05 4.33 29.95
CA LYS A 492 -5.72 5.57 30.39
C LYS A 492 -7.03 5.35 31.14
N ASN A 493 -7.81 4.34 30.74
CA ASN A 493 -9.14 4.05 31.30
C ASN A 493 -9.33 2.58 31.64
N LEU A 494 -8.25 1.82 31.82
CA LEU A 494 -8.35 0.39 32.15
C LEU A 494 -9.13 0.17 33.46
N LEU A 495 -8.73 0.86 34.53
CA LEU A 495 -9.34 0.72 35.85
C LEU A 495 -10.83 1.09 35.84
N VAL A 496 -11.19 2.21 35.19
CA VAL A 496 -12.59 2.65 35.07
C VAL A 496 -13.46 1.59 34.39
N ARG A 497 -12.95 0.93 33.34
CA ARG A 497 -13.68 -0.14 32.65
C ARG A 497 -13.81 -1.40 33.50
N MET A 498 -12.79 -1.72 34.29
CA MET A 498 -12.85 -2.82 35.25
C MET A 498 -13.83 -2.53 36.39
N GLN A 499 -13.85 -1.30 36.93
CA GLN A 499 -14.78 -0.85 37.97
C GLN A 499 -16.24 -0.97 37.49
N ARG A 500 -16.56 -0.40 36.32
CA ARG A 500 -17.90 -0.52 35.71
C ARG A 500 -18.33 -1.97 35.46
N TRP A 501 -17.38 -2.84 35.12
CA TRP A 501 -17.68 -4.25 34.92
C TRP A 501 -18.02 -4.96 36.23
N GLN A 502 -17.24 -4.76 37.31
CA GLN A 502 -17.53 -5.38 38.61
C GLN A 502 -18.80 -4.84 39.29
N GLU A 503 -19.23 -3.61 38.97
CA GLU A 503 -20.52 -3.06 39.41
C GLU A 503 -21.72 -3.87 38.87
N SER A 504 -21.58 -4.46 37.68
CA SER A 504 -22.66 -5.15 36.97
C SER A 504 -22.49 -6.67 36.89
N HIS A 505 -21.29 -7.19 37.18
CA HIS A 505 -20.93 -8.59 37.02
C HIS A 505 -20.18 -9.13 38.25
N GLY A 506 -20.58 -10.32 38.73
CA GLY A 506 -19.83 -11.02 39.77
C GLY A 506 -18.51 -11.57 39.24
N ILE A 507 -17.38 -11.00 39.68
CA ILE A 507 -16.03 -11.28 39.15
C ILE A 507 -15.59 -12.74 39.30
N GLU A 508 -16.13 -13.48 40.27
CA GLU A 508 -15.86 -14.92 40.38
C GLU A 508 -16.35 -15.71 39.16
N ARG A 509 -17.51 -15.32 38.60
CA ARG A 509 -18.16 -15.95 37.45
C ARG A 509 -17.78 -15.31 36.12
N ALA A 510 -17.60 -13.98 36.13
CA ALA A 510 -17.27 -13.15 34.96
C ALA A 510 -15.94 -12.41 35.19
N PRO A 511 -14.81 -13.13 35.18
CA PRO A 511 -13.51 -12.60 35.60
C PRO A 511 -12.92 -11.61 34.60
N PHE A 512 -11.93 -10.85 35.07
CA PHE A 512 -11.04 -10.11 34.18
C PHE A 512 -9.97 -11.05 33.61
N VAL A 513 -9.73 -10.93 32.31
CA VAL A 513 -8.73 -11.74 31.61
C VAL A 513 -7.80 -10.82 30.84
N PHE A 514 -6.50 -11.05 30.93
CA PHE A 514 -5.47 -10.32 30.20
C PHE A 514 -4.72 -11.28 29.29
N LEU A 515 -4.54 -10.93 28.02
CA LEU A 515 -3.80 -11.73 27.03
C LEU A 515 -2.33 -11.30 26.87
N SER A 516 -1.96 -10.27 27.61
CA SER A 516 -0.65 -9.64 27.69
C SER A 516 -0.41 -9.25 29.14
N ARG A 517 0.86 -9.00 29.53
CA ARG A 517 1.21 -8.76 30.93
C ARG A 517 0.35 -7.60 31.47
N PRO A 518 -0.43 -7.81 32.55
CA PRO A 518 -1.26 -6.77 33.09
C PRO A 518 -0.40 -5.60 33.59
N PRO A 519 -0.91 -4.35 33.53
CA PRO A 519 -0.21 -3.22 34.12
C PRO A 519 -0.25 -3.31 35.65
N ALA A 520 0.68 -2.62 36.33
CA ALA A 520 0.91 -2.77 37.77
C ALA A 520 -0.35 -2.52 38.61
N GLU A 521 -1.20 -1.60 38.15
CA GLU A 521 -2.46 -1.23 38.78
C GLU A 521 -3.45 -2.41 38.82
N ALA A 522 -3.39 -3.33 37.84
CA ALA A 522 -4.22 -4.54 37.82
C ALA A 522 -3.68 -5.66 38.74
N HIS A 523 -2.41 -5.55 39.18
CA HIS A 523 -1.74 -6.52 40.06
C HIS A 523 -1.80 -6.17 41.55
N ALA A 524 -2.06 -4.91 41.91
CA ALA A 524 -1.71 -4.36 43.23
C ALA A 524 -2.40 -5.02 44.44
N SER A 525 -3.49 -5.77 44.25
CA SER A 525 -4.38 -6.19 45.35
C SER A 525 -4.65 -7.69 45.49
N ALA A 526 -4.25 -8.55 44.53
CA ALA A 526 -4.48 -10.00 44.61
C ALA A 526 -3.59 -10.79 43.62
N PRO A 527 -3.27 -12.08 43.90
CA PRO A 527 -2.58 -12.94 42.95
C PRO A 527 -3.44 -13.18 41.70
N LEU A 528 -2.78 -13.32 40.55
CA LEU A 528 -3.39 -13.65 39.27
C LEU A 528 -3.10 -15.11 38.93
N ASP A 529 -4.13 -15.84 38.50
CA ASP A 529 -3.92 -17.13 37.85
C ASP A 529 -3.25 -16.87 36.51
N SER A 530 -2.26 -17.68 36.14
CA SER A 530 -1.60 -17.57 34.84
C SER A 530 -1.58 -18.93 34.15
N ILE A 531 -1.98 -18.93 32.89
CA ILE A 531 -2.05 -20.12 32.04
C ILE A 531 -1.15 -19.87 30.83
N ARG A 532 -0.21 -20.78 30.60
CA ARG A 532 0.65 -20.75 29.41
C ARG A 532 -0.01 -21.57 28.31
N LEU A 533 -0.31 -20.93 27.18
CA LEU A 533 -0.81 -21.60 25.98
C LEU A 533 0.31 -22.43 25.34
N ALA A 534 -0.06 -23.44 24.55
CA ALA A 534 0.91 -24.28 23.84
C ALA A 534 1.73 -23.46 22.82
N VAL A 535 1.15 -22.40 22.27
CA VAL A 535 1.84 -21.40 21.42
C VAL A 535 2.77 -20.46 22.21
N GLY A 536 3.01 -20.71 23.50
CA GLY A 536 3.99 -19.99 24.32
C GLY A 536 3.54 -18.64 24.87
N ARG A 537 2.32 -18.17 24.55
CA ARG A 537 1.73 -16.95 25.12
C ARG A 537 1.04 -17.23 26.45
N TRP A 538 0.88 -16.20 27.27
CA TRP A 538 0.27 -16.30 28.59
C TRP A 538 -1.11 -15.66 28.61
N ILE A 539 -2.00 -16.24 29.40
CA ILE A 539 -3.29 -15.66 29.78
C ILE A 539 -3.28 -15.48 31.29
N TRP A 540 -3.59 -14.29 31.75
CA TRP A 540 -3.73 -13.98 33.17
C TRP A 540 -5.21 -13.80 33.51
N ILE A 541 -5.66 -14.43 34.59
CA ILE A 541 -7.07 -14.42 35.01
C ILE A 541 -7.13 -13.84 36.42
N ARG A 542 -8.01 -12.85 36.60
CA ARG A 542 -8.32 -12.25 37.89
C ARG A 542 -9.76 -12.55 38.26
N ARG A 543 -9.94 -13.29 39.38
CA ARG A 543 -11.25 -13.60 39.98
C ARG A 543 -11.56 -12.77 41.22
N ALA A 544 -10.66 -11.87 41.61
CA ALA A 544 -10.83 -10.97 42.73
C ALA A 544 -11.27 -9.58 42.26
N PRO A 545 -12.19 -8.89 42.99
CA PRO A 545 -12.51 -7.50 42.76
C PRO A 545 -11.26 -6.61 42.77
N ILE A 546 -11.30 -5.49 42.04
CA ILE A 546 -10.32 -4.41 42.21
C ILE A 546 -10.82 -3.41 43.25
N SER A 547 -9.88 -2.78 43.96
CA SER A 547 -10.18 -1.70 44.90
C SER A 547 -10.65 -0.45 44.17
N ASP A 548 -11.42 0.38 44.87
CA ASP A 548 -11.89 1.68 44.39
C ASP A 548 -10.75 2.65 44.09
#